data_AF-A0A659R1L0-F1
#
_entry.id   AF-A0A659R1L0-F1
#
_cell.length_a   1.000
_cell.length_b   1.000
_cell.length_c   1.000
_cell.angle_alpha   90.00
_cell.angle_beta   90.00
_cell.angle_gamma   90.00
#
_symmetry.space_group_name_H-M   'P 1'
#
loop_
_entity.id
_entity.type
_entity.pdbx_description
1 polymer ?
#
loop_
_entity_poly.entity_id
_entity_poly.type
_entity_poly.pdbx_seq_one_letter_code
_entity_poly.pdbx_strand_id
1 'polypeptide(L)'
;RLADGHIPPRGAEVKNARQQQLGLVADDGNAWLAGVKAGETLKVFWDGAAQCEASLPSTFTPELLATALLLPCKMLEGQPPPAPQKGAPL
;
A
#
# COMPACT_ATOMS: atom_id res chain seq x y z
N ARG A 1 -4.86 2.57 -2.99
CA ARG A 1 -5.57 3.86 -2.75
C ARG A 1 -6.35 3.77 -1.46
N LEU A 2 -6.47 4.87 -0.73
CA LEU A 2 -7.28 4.99 0.49
C LEU A 2 -8.77 5.18 0.13
N ALA A 3 -9.66 4.91 1.09
CA ALA A 3 -11.12 4.96 0.87
C ALA A 3 -11.64 6.37 0.55
N ASP A 4 -10.90 7.40 0.95
CA ASP A 4 -11.15 8.82 0.69
C ASP A 4 -10.54 9.32 -0.63
N GLY A 5 -9.93 8.43 -1.42
CA GLY A 5 -9.28 8.77 -2.69
C GLY A 5 -7.83 9.23 -2.55
N HIS A 6 -7.31 9.38 -1.32
CA HIS A 6 -5.90 9.67 -1.12
C HIS A 6 -5.01 8.49 -1.52
N ILE A 7 -3.75 8.79 -1.80
CA ILE A 7 -2.72 7.81 -2.14
C ILE A 7 -1.64 7.84 -1.06
N PRO A 8 -1.03 6.71 -0.67
CA PRO A 8 0.13 6.74 0.19
C PRO A 8 1.27 7.58 -0.45
N PRO A 9 2.12 8.25 0.34
CA PRO A 9 3.16 9.12 -0.19
C PRO A 9 4.27 8.33 -0.88
N ARG A 10 4.93 8.96 -1.86
CA ARG A 10 6.15 8.42 -2.49
C ARG A 10 7.21 8.15 -1.42
N GLY A 11 7.84 6.97 -1.48
CA GLY A 11 8.84 6.51 -0.52
C GLY A 11 8.27 5.81 0.70
N ALA A 12 6.93 5.70 0.85
CA ALA A 12 6.35 4.87 1.90
C ALA A 12 6.78 3.41 1.74
N GLU A 13 7.09 2.75 2.85
CA GLU A 13 7.59 1.38 2.87
C GLU A 13 6.41 0.40 2.98
N VAL A 14 6.39 -0.61 2.11
CA VAL A 14 5.41 -1.70 2.19
C VAL A 14 6.07 -2.91 2.85
N LYS A 15 5.57 -3.33 4.01
CA LYS A 15 6.11 -4.46 4.79
C LYS A 15 5.07 -5.54 5.04
N ASN A 16 5.52 -6.79 5.13
CA ASN A 16 4.69 -7.89 5.65
C ASN A 16 4.72 -7.97 7.18
N ALA A 17 3.96 -8.91 7.74
CA ALA A 17 3.94 -9.20 9.17
C ALA A 17 5.33 -9.57 9.76
N ARG A 18 6.26 -10.06 8.93
CA ARG A 18 7.65 -10.38 9.32
C ARG A 18 8.57 -9.15 9.32
N GLN A 19 8.03 -7.95 9.12
CA GLN A 19 8.76 -6.68 9.00
C GLN A 19 9.74 -6.64 7.81
N GLN A 20 9.59 -7.55 6.85
CA GLN A 20 10.39 -7.51 5.63
C GLN A 20 9.80 -6.47 4.68
N GLN A 21 10.65 -5.57 4.19
CA GLN A 21 10.27 -4.64 3.13
C GLN A 21 10.09 -5.41 1.82
N LEU A 22 8.90 -5.29 1.25
CA LEU A 22 8.55 -5.91 -0.03
C LEU A 22 8.61 -4.92 -1.19
N GLY A 23 8.53 -3.62 -0.90
CA GLY A 23 8.58 -2.57 -1.91
C GLY A 23 8.46 -1.17 -1.31
N LEU A 24 8.51 -0.19 -2.20
CA LEU A 24 8.30 1.22 -1.92
C LEU A 24 7.16 1.75 -2.77
N VAL A 25 6.41 2.71 -2.22
CA VAL A 25 5.40 3.44 -2.95
C VAL A 25 6.08 4.44 -3.87
N ALA A 26 5.76 4.37 -5.16
CA ALA A 26 6.13 5.31 -6.20
C ALA A 26 5.07 6.41 -6.36
N ASP A 27 5.21 7.22 -7.40
CA ASP A 27 4.19 8.21 -7.76
C ASP A 27 2.81 7.57 -7.98
N ASP A 28 1.75 8.37 -7.79
CA ASP A 28 0.35 7.97 -7.88
C ASP A 28 -0.10 6.85 -6.92
N GLY A 29 0.71 6.51 -5.92
CA GLY A 29 0.42 5.48 -4.93
C GLY A 29 0.64 4.05 -5.43
N ASN A 30 1.34 3.89 -6.56
CA ASN A 30 1.71 2.59 -7.11
C ASN A 30 2.88 1.98 -6.34
N ALA A 31 2.99 0.66 -6.29
CA ALA A 31 4.13 -0.01 -5.67
C ALA A 31 4.48 -1.30 -6.43
N TRP A 32 5.77 -1.55 -6.62
CA TRP A 32 6.28 -2.83 -7.09
C TRP A 32 6.67 -3.67 -5.88
N LEU A 33 6.06 -4.84 -5.75
CA LEU A 33 6.23 -5.72 -4.59
C LEU A 33 6.95 -7.00 -5.01
N ALA A 34 7.97 -7.38 -4.26
CA ALA A 34 8.72 -8.63 -4.45
C ALA A 34 8.68 -9.48 -3.18
N GLY A 35 8.75 -10.81 -3.34
CA GLY A 35 8.77 -11.75 -2.21
C GLY A 35 7.43 -11.85 -1.45
N VAL A 36 6.33 -11.49 -2.11
CA VAL A 36 4.98 -11.57 -1.55
C VAL A 36 4.47 -13.01 -1.47
N LYS A 37 3.59 -13.26 -0.51
CA LYS A 37 2.82 -14.48 -0.31
C LYS A 37 1.34 -14.20 -0.54
N ALA A 38 0.66 -15.10 -1.24
CA ALA A 38 -0.78 -14.98 -1.44
C ALA A 38 -1.53 -14.96 -0.09
N GLY A 39 -2.55 -14.11 -0.01
CA GLY A 39 -3.40 -13.93 1.16
C GLY A 39 -2.75 -13.22 2.36
N GLU A 40 -1.50 -12.74 2.26
CA GLU A 40 -0.89 -12.01 3.37
C GLU A 40 -1.41 -10.57 3.47
N THR A 41 -1.31 -10.00 4.68
CA THR A 41 -1.58 -8.59 4.93
C THR A 41 -0.29 -7.80 4.94
N LEU A 42 -0.32 -6.68 4.24
CA LEU A 42 0.75 -5.71 4.11
C LEU A 42 0.41 -4.49 4.96
N LYS A 43 1.43 -3.91 5.58
CA LYS A 43 1.35 -2.61 6.24
C LYS A 43 2.20 -1.61 5.49
N VAL A 44 1.64 -0.43 5.27
CA VAL A 44 2.32 0.69 4.61
C VAL A 44 2.76 1.66 5.68
N PHE A 45 4.05 1.97 5.69
CA PHE A 45 4.71 2.80 6.67
C PHE A 45 5.15 4.12 6.06
N TRP A 46 4.81 5.22 6.72
CA TRP A 46 5.37 6.54 6.48
C TRP A 46 5.32 7.35 7.78
N ASP A 47 6.11 8.42 7.85
CA ASP A 47 6.31 9.21 9.07
C ASP A 47 6.71 8.35 10.30
N GLY A 48 7.46 7.27 10.06
CA GLY A 48 7.95 6.37 11.11
C GLY A 48 6.92 5.43 11.72
N ALA A 49 5.68 5.39 11.23
CA ALA A 49 4.62 4.53 11.76
C ALA A 49 3.91 3.71 10.67
N ALA A 50 3.30 2.59 11.04
CA ALA A 50 2.36 1.87 10.18
C ALA A 50 1.07 2.67 10.10
N GLN A 51 0.58 2.99 8.91
CA GLN A 51 -0.50 3.96 8.76
C GLN A 51 -1.73 3.38 8.09
N CYS A 52 -1.54 2.53 7.08
CA CYS A 52 -2.62 1.78 6.47
C CYS A 52 -2.20 0.33 6.20
N GLU A 53 -3.19 -0.54 6.04
CA GLU A 53 -3.02 -1.93 5.68
C GLU A 53 -3.75 -2.28 4.38
N ALA A 54 -3.17 -3.24 3.65
CA ALA A 54 -3.73 -3.77 2.42
C ALA A 54 -3.60 -5.30 2.42
N SER A 55 -4.58 -5.99 1.85
CA SER A 55 -4.57 -7.45 1.78
C SER A 55 -4.28 -7.91 0.37
N LEU A 56 -3.34 -8.85 0.23
CA LEU A 56 -3.09 -9.50 -1.05
C LEU A 56 -4.19 -10.54 -1.35
N PRO A 57 -4.50 -10.77 -2.64
CA PRO A 57 -5.38 -11.84 -3.08
C PRO A 57 -4.93 -13.20 -2.51
N SER A 58 -5.90 -14.04 -2.18
CA SER A 58 -5.64 -15.40 -1.66
C SER A 58 -4.96 -16.32 -2.69
N THR A 59 -4.99 -15.96 -3.97
CA THR A 59 -4.33 -16.66 -5.08
C THR A 59 -3.77 -15.67 -6.09
N PHE A 60 -2.69 -16.05 -6.77
CA PHE A 60 -2.12 -15.28 -7.88
C PHE A 60 -2.30 -16.09 -9.17
N THR A 61 -3.30 -15.72 -9.98
CA THR A 61 -3.47 -16.31 -11.31
C THR A 61 -2.72 -15.48 -12.35
N PRO A 62 -2.29 -16.08 -13.49
CA PRO A 62 -1.65 -15.33 -14.58
C PRO A 62 -2.49 -14.15 -15.08
N GLU A 63 -3.82 -14.31 -15.14
CA GLU A 63 -4.75 -13.27 -15.60
C GLU A 63 -4.79 -12.09 -14.61
N LEU A 64 -4.79 -12.38 -13.30
CA LEU A 64 -4.76 -11.36 -12.27
C LEU A 64 -3.45 -10.57 -12.27
N LEU A 65 -2.32 -11.28 -12.49
CA LEU A 65 -0.99 -10.68 -12.54
C LEU A 65 -0.64 -10.06 -13.90
N ALA A 66 -1.47 -10.25 -14.93
CA ALA A 66 -1.27 -9.64 -16.25
C ALA A 66 -1.46 -8.11 -16.23
N THR A 67 -2.06 -7.57 -15.16
CA THR A 67 -2.32 -6.14 -14.98
C THR A 67 -1.91 -5.68 -13.58
N ALA A 68 -1.81 -4.36 -13.40
CA ALA A 68 -1.55 -3.77 -12.10
C ALA A 68 -2.73 -4.01 -11.16
N LEU A 69 -2.46 -4.59 -9.99
CA LEU A 69 -3.48 -4.90 -9.01
C LEU A 69 -3.81 -3.67 -8.16
N LEU A 70 -5.09 -3.27 -8.15
CA LEU A 70 -5.56 -2.24 -7.21
C LEU A 70 -5.76 -2.86 -5.82
N LEU A 71 -4.93 -2.46 -4.88
CA LEU A 71 -5.07 -2.82 -3.47
C LEU A 71 -5.67 -1.65 -2.67
N PRO A 72 -6.87 -1.82 -2.10
CA PRO A 72 -7.41 -0.85 -1.14
C PRO A 72 -6.50 -0.78 0.09
N CYS A 73 -6.10 0.44 0.48
CA CYS A 73 -5.39 0.67 1.74
C CYS A 73 -6.39 1.19 2.76
N LYS A 74 -6.61 0.43 3.84
CA LYS A 74 -7.47 0.81 4.95
C LYS A 74 -6.63 1.46 6.03
N MET A 75 -6.98 2.66 6.47
CA MET A 75 -6.29 3.32 7.58
C MET A 75 -6.38 2.46 8.83
N LEU A 76 -5.28 2.36 9.57
CA LEU A 76 -5.26 1.69 10.87
C LEU A 76 -5.98 2.57 11.91
N GLU A 77 -6.62 1.94 12.88
CA GLU A 77 -7.31 2.66 13.95
C GLU A 77 -6.34 3.50 14.78
N GLY A 78 -6.72 4.74 15.08
CA GLY A 78 -5.89 5.67 15.87
C GLY A 78 -4.88 6.48 15.05
N GLN A 79 -4.78 6.23 13.74
CA GLN A 79 -4.00 7.10 12.87
C GLN A 79 -4.73 8.43 12.61
N PRO A 80 -4.02 9.58 12.64
CA PRO A 80 -4.58 10.83 12.15
C PRO A 80 -5.03 10.67 10.69
N PRO A 81 -6.11 11.37 10.27
CA PRO A 81 -6.50 11.37 8.87
C PRO A 81 -5.29 11.76 8.00
N PRO A 82 -5.14 11.11 6.83
CA PRO A 82 -3.98 11.35 5.98
C PRO A 82 -3.88 12.84 5.67
N ALA A 83 -2.72 13.44 5.94
CA ALA A 83 -2.48 14.83 5.60
C ALA A 83 -2.66 15.01 4.07
N PRO A 84 -3.21 16.15 3.61
CA PRO A 84 -3.38 16.40 2.19
C PRO A 84 -2.05 16.24 1.46
N GLN A 85 -1.98 15.21 0.62
CA GLN A 85 -0.81 14.85 -0.17
C GLN A 85 -0.57 16.01 -1.15
N LYS A 86 0.54 16.75 -1.01
CA LYS A 86 0.93 17.79 -1.96
C LYS A 86 1.19 17.15 -3.33
N GLY A 87 0.15 17.10 -4.16
CA GLY A 87 0.19 16.48 -5.49
C GLY A 87 -1.12 16.53 -6.27
N ALA A 88 -2.19 17.15 -5.74
CA ALA A 88 -3.36 17.44 -6.57
C ALA A 88 -2.97 18.51 -7.61
N PRO A 89 -3.07 18.23 -8.92
CA PRO A 89 -3.03 19.29 -9.92
C PRO A 89 -4.27 20.17 -9.74
N LEU A 90 -4.10 21.48 -9.91
CA LEU A 90 -5.17 22.46 -10.08
C LEU A 90 -6.07 22.10 -11.27
#